data_AF-A0A0Q0VWH4-F1
#
_entry.id   AF-A0A0Q0VWH4-F1
#
_cell.length_a   1.000
_cell.length_b   1.000
_cell.length_c   1.000
_cell.angle_alpha   90.00
_cell.angle_beta   90.00
_cell.angle_gamma   90.00
#
_symmetry.space_group_name_H-M   'P 1'
#
loop_
_entity.id
_entity.type
_entity.pdbx_description
1 polymer ?
#
loop_
_entity_poly.entity_id
_entity_poly.type
_entity_poly.pdbx_seq_one_letter_code
_entity_poly.pdbx_strand_id
1 'polypeptide(L)'
;MRDAVFGVLVLLVVIQAASAVSTQVHVQKYAPDGVTLLAERTVDYQWMQANLPVYGDGTTHYYHQGPVFVDDPEERWNPAEDMNVREKDMGAVKGTDLRDLCELAGGMDPGDRVEIRASDGFVKKFSYENVYDPPLRQGKMVITWYRADEGYVPDYATGMRLVFFADTSTNPWGIHAFGNWDWHESADEEYWYYYVQGGERYPTTTGLSV
;
A
#
# COMPACT_ATOMS: atom_id res chain seq x y z
N MET A 1 32.32 14.87 -10.46
CA MET A 1 30.91 14.46 -10.44
C MET A 1 30.45 14.64 -9.01
N ARG A 2 29.44 15.49 -8.78
CA ARG A 2 29.00 15.87 -7.44
C ARG A 2 28.30 14.69 -6.79
N ASP A 3 28.69 14.40 -5.56
CA ASP A 3 28.12 13.40 -4.68
C ASP A 3 26.61 13.64 -4.52
N ALA A 4 25.80 12.72 -5.03
CA ALA A 4 24.37 12.69 -4.72
C ALA A 4 24.23 12.12 -3.31
N VAL A 5 23.99 12.98 -2.34
CA VAL A 5 23.50 12.60 -1.02
C VAL A 5 22.06 12.16 -1.22
N PHE A 6 21.83 10.85 -1.37
CA PHE A 6 20.49 10.28 -1.42
C PHE A 6 19.86 10.38 -0.04
N GLY A 7 18.84 11.24 0.11
CA GLY A 7 17.92 11.15 1.22
C GLY A 7 17.25 9.79 1.22
N VAL A 8 17.24 9.12 2.37
CA VAL A 8 16.47 7.91 2.59
C VAL A 8 15.46 8.29 3.65
N LEU A 9 14.24 8.60 3.23
CA LEU A 9 13.11 8.51 4.14
C LEU A 9 12.90 7.03 4.47
N VAL A 10 12.85 6.69 5.76
CA VAL A 10 12.38 5.38 6.22
C VAL A 10 11.14 5.63 7.05
N LEU A 11 9.96 5.49 6.47
CA LEU A 11 8.76 5.47 7.28
C LEU A 11 8.77 4.18 8.10
N LEU A 12 8.92 4.28 9.41
CA LEU A 12 8.78 3.13 10.29
C LEU A 12 7.44 3.26 11.02
N VAL A 13 6.45 2.52 10.55
CA VAL A 13 5.17 2.37 11.25
C VAL A 13 5.34 1.41 12.41
N VAL A 14 5.74 1.94 13.57
CA VAL A 14 5.77 1.22 14.85
C VAL A 14 4.42 1.33 15.54
N ILE A 15 3.63 0.27 15.43
CA ILE A 15 2.30 0.16 16.04
C ILE A 15 2.49 -0.40 17.45
N GLN A 16 2.27 0.41 18.49
CA GLN A 16 2.21 -0.08 19.87
C GLN A 16 0.83 -0.66 20.13
N ALA A 17 0.75 -1.98 20.28
CA ALA A 17 -0.48 -2.72 20.51
C ALA A 17 -0.90 -2.71 21.98
N ALA A 18 -2.13 -2.25 22.26
CA ALA A 18 -2.91 -2.70 23.42
C ALA A 18 -3.99 -3.75 23.03
N SER A 19 -4.10 -4.06 21.73
CA SER A 19 -4.91 -5.13 21.13
C SER A 19 -4.12 -5.76 19.99
N ALA A 20 -4.32 -7.05 19.70
CA ALA A 20 -3.62 -7.78 18.63
C ALA A 20 -3.80 -7.18 17.21
N VAL A 21 -4.68 -6.18 17.08
CA VAL A 21 -5.08 -5.48 15.86
C VAL A 21 -4.60 -4.03 15.93
N SER A 22 -4.02 -3.53 14.84
CA SER A 22 -3.51 -2.16 14.73
C SER A 22 -4.63 -1.11 14.74
N THR A 23 -4.49 -0.09 15.60
CA THR A 23 -5.46 1.03 15.73
C THR A 23 -4.81 2.40 15.55
N GLN A 24 -3.49 2.44 15.35
CA GLN A 24 -2.72 3.66 15.17
C GLN A 24 -1.58 3.44 14.16
N VAL A 25 -1.16 4.54 13.54
CA VAL A 25 0.02 4.62 12.68
C VAL A 25 1.05 5.49 13.39
N HIS A 26 2.29 5.04 13.38
CA HIS A 26 3.45 5.84 13.76
C HIS A 26 4.21 6.22 12.48
N VAL A 27 4.48 7.50 12.28
CA VAL A 27 5.13 8.02 11.08
C VAL A 27 6.48 8.56 11.51
N GLN A 28 7.56 8.11 10.87
CA GLN A 28 8.92 8.55 11.14
C GLN A 28 9.60 9.03 9.84
N LYS A 29 10.35 10.13 9.93
CA LYS A 29 11.22 10.65 8.87
C LYS A 29 12.65 10.57 9.34
N TYR A 30 13.50 9.90 8.55
CA TYR A 30 14.94 9.79 8.82
C TYR A 30 15.75 10.66 7.87
N ALA A 31 16.96 11.00 8.29
CA ALA A 31 17.95 11.67 7.48
C ALA A 31 18.56 10.71 6.43
N PRO A 32 19.32 11.21 5.44
CA PRO A 32 20.03 10.40 4.44
C PRO A 32 20.89 9.25 4.99
N ASP A 33 21.34 9.35 6.24
CA ASP A 33 22.12 8.30 6.90
C ASP A 33 21.27 7.07 7.31
N GLY A 34 19.94 7.15 7.16
CA GLY A 34 18.98 6.10 7.49
C GLY A 34 18.82 5.81 8.98
N VAL A 35 19.43 6.61 9.87
CA VAL A 35 19.45 6.35 11.33
C VAL A 35 19.08 7.57 12.16
N THR A 36 19.37 8.79 11.68
CA THR A 36 19.03 10.02 12.39
C THR A 36 17.56 10.34 12.19
N LEU A 37 16.76 10.28 13.24
CA LEU A 37 15.34 10.66 13.22
C LEU A 37 15.21 12.18 13.13
N LEU A 38 14.52 12.67 12.10
CA LEU A 38 14.27 14.09 11.84
C LEU A 38 12.90 14.55 12.34
N ALA A 39 11.87 13.71 12.18
CA ALA A 39 10.52 13.99 12.63
C ALA A 39 9.76 12.69 12.89
N GLU A 40 8.82 12.71 13.83
CA GLU A 40 7.90 11.60 14.03
C GLU A 40 6.52 12.07 14.50
N ARG A 41 5.50 11.25 14.26
CA ARG A 41 4.16 11.47 14.76
C ARG A 41 3.40 10.15 14.91
N THR A 42 2.67 10.00 16.01
CA THR A 42 1.71 8.90 16.18
C THR A 42 0.29 9.45 16.08
N VAL A 43 -0.56 8.78 15.30
CA VAL A 43 -1.98 9.11 15.14
C VAL A 43 -2.82 7.84 15.17
N ASP A 44 -3.92 7.86 15.90
CA ASP A 44 -4.92 6.79 15.87
C ASP A 44 -5.96 7.01 14.75
N TYR A 45 -6.79 6.01 14.48
CA TYR A 45 -7.82 6.13 13.43
C TYR A 45 -8.84 7.24 13.69
N GLN A 46 -9.15 7.54 14.96
CA GLN A 46 -10.14 8.56 15.30
C GLN A 46 -9.59 9.95 14.97
N TRP A 47 -8.33 10.18 15.30
CA TRP A 47 -7.61 11.39 14.92
C TRP A 47 -7.50 11.50 13.41
N MET A 48 -7.09 10.43 12.72
CA MET A 48 -7.01 10.43 11.26
C MET A 48 -8.36 10.77 10.62
N GLN A 49 -9.44 10.11 11.04
CA GLN A 49 -10.78 10.35 10.54
C GLN A 49 -11.28 11.78 10.80
N ALA A 50 -10.91 12.39 11.93
CA ALA A 50 -11.34 13.72 12.29
C ALA A 50 -10.50 14.86 11.67
N ASN A 51 -9.25 14.58 11.28
CA ASN A 51 -8.28 15.64 10.91
C ASN A 51 -7.70 15.50 9.50
N LEU A 52 -7.85 14.35 8.84
CA LEU A 52 -7.36 14.10 7.49
C LEU A 52 -8.52 13.75 6.54
N PRO A 53 -8.34 13.92 5.22
CA PRO A 53 -9.31 13.43 4.25
C PRO A 53 -9.58 11.93 4.42
N VAL A 54 -10.86 11.56 4.40
CA VAL A 54 -11.30 10.17 4.42
C VAL A 54 -11.48 9.69 2.99
N TYR A 55 -10.72 8.67 2.61
CA TYR A 55 -10.83 8.00 1.32
C TYR A 55 -11.67 6.75 1.46
N GLY A 56 -12.49 6.49 0.44
CA GLY A 56 -13.44 5.37 0.44
C GLY A 56 -14.74 5.77 1.13
N ASP A 57 -15.83 5.16 0.68
CA ASP A 57 -17.20 5.44 1.12
C ASP A 57 -17.75 4.34 2.03
N GLY A 58 -17.04 3.22 2.17
CA GLY A 58 -17.52 2.02 2.86
C GLY A 58 -18.61 1.26 2.09
N THR A 59 -18.75 1.51 0.79
CA THR A 59 -19.68 0.79 -0.11
C THR A 59 -19.01 0.31 -1.40
N THR A 60 -18.07 1.07 -1.94
CA THR A 60 -17.26 0.72 -3.11
C THR A 60 -16.21 -0.31 -2.71
N HIS A 61 -16.21 -1.46 -3.38
CA HIS A 61 -15.24 -2.53 -3.17
C HIS A 61 -13.98 -2.31 -4.00
N TYR A 62 -12.83 -2.57 -3.39
CA TYR A 62 -11.52 -2.56 -4.03
C TYR A 62 -10.94 -3.96 -4.10
N TYR A 63 -10.26 -4.29 -5.19
CA TYR A 63 -9.73 -5.61 -5.50
C TYR A 63 -8.26 -5.51 -5.85
N HIS A 64 -7.51 -6.56 -5.56
CA HIS A 64 -6.14 -6.73 -6.07
C HIS A 64 -6.10 -7.97 -6.98
N GLN A 65 -4.92 -8.36 -7.45
CA GLN A 65 -4.73 -9.55 -8.25
C GLN A 65 -3.76 -10.54 -7.58
N GLY A 66 -4.17 -11.80 -7.59
CA GLY A 66 -3.36 -12.93 -7.16
C GLY A 66 -2.29 -13.32 -8.18
N PRO A 67 -1.43 -14.30 -7.85
CA PRO A 67 -0.52 -14.90 -8.81
C PRO A 67 -1.28 -15.62 -9.92
N VAL A 68 -0.81 -15.53 -11.17
CA VAL A 68 -1.33 -16.28 -12.32
C VAL A 68 -0.39 -17.44 -12.62
N PHE A 69 -0.88 -18.67 -12.47
CA PHE A 69 -0.07 -19.88 -12.57
C PHE A 69 -0.05 -20.44 -14.00
N VAL A 70 0.82 -19.86 -14.82
CA VAL A 70 1.09 -20.29 -16.20
C VAL A 70 2.60 -20.49 -16.42
N ASP A 71 2.95 -21.28 -17.42
CA ASP A 71 4.34 -21.67 -17.68
C ASP A 71 5.18 -20.47 -18.15
N ASP A 72 4.66 -19.65 -19.08
CA ASP A 72 5.35 -18.47 -19.60
C ASP A 72 5.42 -17.35 -18.56
N PRO A 73 6.62 -16.93 -18.11
CA PRO A 73 6.78 -15.86 -17.13
C PRO A 73 6.13 -14.52 -17.52
N GLU A 74 6.10 -14.17 -18.80
CA GLU A 74 5.53 -12.90 -19.27
C GLU A 74 4.00 -12.90 -19.13
N GLU A 75 3.37 -14.05 -19.39
CA GLU A 75 1.92 -14.20 -19.25
C GLU A 75 1.45 -14.13 -17.79
N ARG A 76 2.35 -14.36 -16.81
CA ARG A 76 2.02 -14.30 -15.36
C ARG A 76 1.64 -12.89 -14.90
N TRP A 77 2.08 -11.86 -15.61
CA TRP A 77 1.67 -10.49 -15.32
C TRP A 77 0.22 -10.18 -15.72
N ASN A 78 -0.36 -10.99 -16.61
CA ASN A 78 -1.76 -10.90 -17.03
C ASN A 78 -2.24 -9.46 -17.32
N PRO A 79 -1.76 -8.81 -18.41
CA PRO A 79 -2.21 -7.46 -18.81
C PRO A 79 -3.72 -7.30 -19.00
N ALA A 80 -4.42 -8.41 -19.26
CA ALA A 80 -5.87 -8.43 -19.41
C ALA A 80 -6.64 -8.26 -18.09
N GLU A 81 -5.98 -8.39 -16.93
CA GLU A 81 -6.57 -8.32 -15.60
C GLU A 81 -7.82 -9.22 -15.45
N ASP A 82 -7.77 -10.42 -16.04
CA ASP A 82 -8.91 -11.34 -16.15
C ASP A 82 -8.74 -12.64 -15.35
N MET A 83 -7.60 -12.83 -14.69
CA MET A 83 -7.30 -13.98 -13.85
C MET A 83 -7.01 -13.60 -12.41
N ASN A 84 -7.64 -14.31 -11.47
CA ASN A 84 -7.42 -14.20 -10.02
C ASN A 84 -7.61 -12.79 -9.42
N VAL A 85 -8.71 -12.12 -9.77
CA VAL A 85 -9.02 -10.73 -9.34
C VAL A 85 -10.27 -10.67 -8.48
N ARG A 86 -11.42 -11.15 -8.97
CA ARG A 86 -12.72 -10.99 -8.30
C ARG A 86 -12.80 -11.68 -6.93
N GLU A 87 -12.01 -12.72 -6.71
CA GLU A 87 -11.90 -13.40 -5.42
C GLU A 87 -10.87 -12.76 -4.47
N LYS A 88 -10.17 -11.70 -4.91
CA LYS A 88 -9.19 -10.92 -4.15
C LYS A 88 -9.77 -9.58 -3.68
N ASP A 89 -11.00 -9.65 -3.19
CA ASP A 89 -11.72 -8.53 -2.63
C ASP A 89 -11.05 -8.04 -1.33
N MET A 90 -10.60 -6.80 -1.31
CA MET A 90 -10.06 -6.13 -0.12
C MET A 90 -11.17 -5.50 0.73
N GLY A 91 -12.41 -5.52 0.24
CA GLY A 91 -13.62 -5.05 0.89
C GLY A 91 -14.00 -3.62 0.49
N ALA A 92 -15.17 -3.22 0.97
CA ALA A 92 -15.59 -1.83 0.94
C ALA A 92 -15.03 -1.11 2.18
N VAL A 93 -14.06 -0.23 1.95
CA VAL A 93 -13.17 0.27 3.00
C VAL A 93 -13.23 1.78 3.14
N LYS A 94 -12.77 2.29 4.29
CA LYS A 94 -12.43 3.69 4.50
C LYS A 94 -11.03 3.80 5.12
N GLY A 95 -10.33 4.87 4.79
CA GLY A 95 -8.96 5.05 5.25
C GLY A 95 -8.40 6.44 4.99
N THR A 96 -7.09 6.53 5.16
CA THR A 96 -6.30 7.74 4.96
C THR A 96 -5.21 7.47 3.92
N ASP A 97 -5.00 8.41 3.00
CA ASP A 97 -3.95 8.32 2.00
C ASP A 97 -2.57 8.29 2.66
N LEU A 98 -1.70 7.40 2.19
CA LEU A 98 -0.33 7.27 2.64
C LEU A 98 0.44 8.57 2.44
N ARG A 99 0.12 9.32 1.38
CA ARG A 99 0.68 10.66 1.17
C ARG A 99 0.38 11.56 2.37
N ASP A 100 -0.89 11.67 2.77
CA ASP A 100 -1.31 12.52 3.89
C ASP A 100 -0.65 12.09 5.20
N LEU A 101 -0.40 10.79 5.38
CA LEU A 101 0.38 10.27 6.50
C LEU A 101 1.85 10.69 6.46
N CYS A 102 2.51 10.62 5.30
CA CYS A 102 3.88 11.09 5.14
C CYS A 102 4.01 12.60 5.44
N GLU A 103 3.03 13.41 5.04
CA GLU A 103 3.02 14.85 5.30
C GLU A 103 3.01 15.19 6.81
N LEU A 104 2.50 14.29 7.66
CA LEU A 104 2.54 14.46 9.12
C LEU A 104 3.96 14.52 9.70
N ALA A 105 4.95 13.97 8.99
CA ALA A 105 6.36 14.00 9.35
C ALA A 105 7.21 14.84 8.39
N GLY A 106 6.59 15.75 7.62
CA GLY A 106 7.30 16.63 6.69
C GLY A 106 7.53 16.05 5.29
N GLY A 107 6.71 15.09 4.89
CA GLY A 107 6.58 14.63 3.51
C GLY A 107 7.77 13.82 2.97
N MET A 108 7.65 13.42 1.71
CA MET A 108 8.71 12.81 0.91
C MET A 108 9.23 13.82 -0.12
N ASP A 109 10.50 13.72 -0.46
CA ASP A 109 11.11 14.40 -1.61
C ASP A 109 11.29 13.42 -2.79
N PRO A 110 11.34 13.89 -4.06
CA PRO A 110 11.62 13.02 -5.20
C PRO A 110 12.92 12.23 -5.00
N GLY A 111 12.85 10.91 -5.23
CA GLY A 111 13.94 9.97 -4.94
C GLY A 111 13.96 9.38 -3.52
N ASP A 112 13.11 9.87 -2.61
CA ASP A 112 12.85 9.19 -1.35
C ASP A 112 12.08 7.88 -1.59
N ARG A 113 12.14 7.00 -0.60
CA ARG A 113 11.29 5.81 -0.49
C ARG A 113 10.51 5.83 0.80
N VAL A 114 9.41 5.10 0.86
CA VAL A 114 8.65 4.87 2.08
C VAL A 114 8.72 3.39 2.42
N GLU A 115 8.86 3.05 3.70
CA GLU A 115 8.69 1.68 4.16
C GLU A 115 7.36 1.58 4.91
N ILE A 116 6.62 0.50 4.73
CA ILE A 116 5.41 0.22 5.50
C ILE A 116 5.67 -1.09 6.21
N ARG A 117 5.58 -1.05 7.53
CA ARG A 117 5.89 -2.19 8.40
C ARG A 117 4.63 -2.63 9.13
N ALA A 118 4.22 -3.86 8.89
CA ALA A 118 3.16 -4.51 9.63
C ALA A 118 3.68 -4.98 11.01
N SER A 119 2.75 -5.20 11.95
CA SER A 119 3.08 -5.62 13.31
C SER A 119 3.72 -7.01 13.40
N ASP A 120 3.55 -7.84 12.38
CA ASP A 120 4.19 -9.15 12.22
C ASP A 120 5.63 -9.07 11.67
N GLY A 121 6.11 -7.85 11.39
CA GLY A 121 7.44 -7.58 10.86
C GLY A 121 7.54 -7.58 9.34
N PHE A 122 6.46 -7.84 8.61
CA PHE A 122 6.45 -7.75 7.16
C PHE A 122 6.65 -6.29 6.70
N VAL A 123 7.48 -6.09 5.67
CA VAL A 123 7.82 -4.77 5.16
C VAL A 123 7.56 -4.70 3.66
N LYS A 124 7.01 -3.56 3.24
CA LYS A 124 6.91 -3.16 1.84
C LYS A 124 7.57 -1.81 1.64
N LYS A 125 8.16 -1.62 0.47
CA LYS A 125 8.81 -0.36 0.09
C LYS A 125 8.14 0.19 -1.16
N PHE A 126 8.02 1.50 -1.23
CA PHE A 126 7.42 2.19 -2.36
C PHE A 126 8.21 3.47 -2.65
N SER A 127 8.26 3.89 -3.90
CA SER A 127 8.94 5.13 -4.30
C SER A 127 8.11 6.37 -3.95
N TYR A 128 8.73 7.54 -4.07
CA TYR A 128 8.04 8.83 -4.05
C TYR A 128 6.88 8.86 -5.06
N GLU A 129 7.10 8.42 -6.29
CA GLU A 129 6.14 8.46 -7.39
C GLU A 129 4.92 7.60 -7.08
N ASN A 130 5.10 6.40 -6.52
CA ASN A 130 3.98 5.56 -6.12
C ASN A 130 3.06 6.24 -5.08
N VAL A 131 3.60 7.12 -4.23
CA VAL A 131 2.85 7.77 -3.15
C VAL A 131 2.29 9.13 -3.58
N TYR A 132 3.08 9.94 -4.30
CA TYR A 132 2.77 11.34 -4.59
C TYR A 132 2.18 11.57 -5.97
N ASP A 133 2.49 10.71 -6.94
CA ASP A 133 2.02 10.82 -8.34
C ASP A 133 1.61 9.44 -8.91
N PRO A 134 0.73 8.68 -8.22
CA PRO A 134 0.32 7.37 -8.72
C PRO A 134 -0.53 7.50 -9.99
N PRO A 135 -0.30 6.67 -11.02
CA PRO A 135 -1.24 6.58 -12.14
C PRO A 135 -2.60 6.10 -11.64
N LEU A 136 -3.69 6.47 -12.34
CA LEU A 136 -5.06 6.10 -11.93
C LEU A 136 -5.28 4.59 -11.76
N ARG A 137 -4.52 3.79 -12.54
CA ARG A 137 -4.53 2.33 -12.49
C ARG A 137 -3.87 1.75 -11.23
N GLN A 138 -2.88 2.43 -10.66
CA GLN A 138 -2.41 2.11 -9.31
C GLN A 138 -3.36 2.69 -8.27
N GLY A 139 -3.79 3.93 -8.50
CA GLY A 139 -4.61 4.69 -7.58
C GLY A 139 -3.88 5.07 -6.30
N LYS A 140 -4.63 5.67 -5.38
CA LYS A 140 -4.10 6.09 -4.08
C LYS A 140 -3.77 4.89 -3.22
N MET A 141 -2.67 5.00 -2.48
CA MET A 141 -2.26 4.04 -1.47
C MET A 141 -2.92 4.40 -0.15
N VAL A 142 -3.95 3.67 0.27
CA VAL A 142 -4.78 4.05 1.43
C VAL A 142 -4.53 3.08 2.58
N ILE A 143 -4.15 3.61 3.74
CA ILE A 143 -4.14 2.86 5.00
C ILE A 143 -5.58 2.85 5.54
N THR A 144 -6.25 1.72 5.32
CA THR A 144 -7.66 1.52 5.71
C THR A 144 -7.77 1.25 7.19
N TRP A 145 -8.77 1.83 7.84
CA TRP A 145 -9.06 1.63 9.27
C TRP A 145 -10.52 1.25 9.55
N TYR A 146 -11.30 1.08 8.48
CA TYR A 146 -12.67 0.58 8.51
C TYR A 146 -12.94 -0.31 7.30
N ARG A 147 -13.71 -1.37 7.51
CA ARG A 147 -14.21 -2.29 6.47
C ARG A 147 -15.70 -2.55 6.70
N ALA A 148 -16.53 -2.51 5.66
CA ALA A 148 -17.98 -2.46 5.82
C ALA A 148 -18.60 -3.66 6.54
N ASP A 149 -18.04 -4.86 6.35
CA ASP A 149 -18.50 -6.11 6.95
C ASP A 149 -18.00 -6.33 8.39
N GLU A 150 -16.97 -5.59 8.82
CA GLU A 150 -16.32 -5.78 10.14
C GLU A 150 -16.41 -4.55 11.04
N GLY A 151 -16.52 -3.34 10.48
CA GLY A 151 -16.54 -2.07 11.21
C GLY A 151 -15.17 -1.39 11.25
N TYR A 152 -14.96 -0.58 12.28
CA TYR A 152 -13.69 0.12 12.52
C TYR A 152 -12.70 -0.82 13.21
N VAL A 153 -11.40 -0.54 13.11
CA VAL A 153 -10.43 -1.17 14.02
C VAL A 153 -10.78 -0.83 15.49
N PRO A 154 -10.68 -1.79 16.44
CA PRO A 154 -10.08 -3.12 16.30
C PRO A 154 -11.05 -4.24 15.84
N ASP A 155 -12.31 -3.95 15.51
CA ASP A 155 -13.27 -4.96 15.02
C ASP A 155 -12.92 -5.45 13.60
N TYR A 156 -12.28 -4.58 12.79
CA TYR A 156 -11.61 -4.97 11.56
C TYR A 156 -10.41 -5.89 11.89
N ALA A 157 -10.61 -7.20 11.75
CA ALA A 157 -9.80 -8.26 12.33
C ALA A 157 -8.37 -8.34 11.77
N THR A 158 -8.15 -7.90 10.53
CA THR A 158 -6.78 -7.78 9.96
C THR A 158 -6.09 -6.49 10.36
N GLY A 159 -6.80 -5.58 11.05
CA GLY A 159 -6.29 -4.28 11.45
C GLY A 159 -6.22 -3.28 10.33
N MET A 160 -5.52 -2.18 10.60
CA MET A 160 -5.20 -1.21 9.58
C MET A 160 -4.42 -1.87 8.45
N ARG A 161 -4.84 -1.62 7.22
CA ARG A 161 -4.34 -2.35 6.06
C ARG A 161 -4.14 -1.45 4.85
N LEU A 162 -3.02 -1.60 4.16
CA LEU A 162 -2.77 -0.92 2.89
C LEU A 162 -3.65 -1.51 1.77
N VAL A 163 -4.42 -0.64 1.10
CA VAL A 163 -5.25 -0.98 -0.06
C VAL A 163 -5.04 0.06 -1.15
N PHE A 164 -4.99 -0.38 -2.41
CA PHE A 164 -4.76 0.47 -3.57
C PHE A 164 -6.09 0.81 -4.22
N PHE A 165 -6.38 2.11 -4.36
CA PHE A 165 -7.67 2.61 -4.85
C PHE A 165 -7.63 2.85 -6.36
N ALA A 166 -7.32 1.80 -7.11
CA ALA A 166 -7.29 1.81 -8.56
C ALA A 166 -8.68 2.17 -9.15
N ASP A 167 -8.69 2.79 -10.32
CA ASP A 167 -9.94 3.05 -11.05
C ASP A 167 -10.48 1.79 -11.76
N THR A 168 -11.50 1.95 -12.59
CA THR A 168 -12.17 0.86 -13.32
C THR A 168 -11.80 0.78 -14.80
N SER A 169 -10.80 1.55 -15.25
CA SER A 169 -10.61 1.86 -16.68
C SER A 169 -10.12 0.69 -17.56
N THR A 170 -9.38 -0.27 -17.02
CA THR A 170 -8.90 -1.44 -17.79
C THR A 170 -9.51 -2.76 -17.32
N ASN A 171 -10.14 -2.81 -16.14
CA ASN A 171 -10.70 -4.04 -15.60
C ASN A 171 -11.89 -4.57 -16.44
N PRO A 172 -11.90 -5.85 -16.86
CA PRO A 172 -12.94 -6.41 -17.72
C PRO A 172 -14.34 -6.48 -17.08
N TRP A 173 -14.45 -6.36 -15.75
CA TRP A 173 -15.72 -6.36 -15.01
C TRP A 173 -16.15 -4.98 -14.53
N GLY A 174 -15.38 -3.92 -14.82
CA GLY A 174 -15.68 -2.57 -14.35
C GLY A 174 -15.61 -2.39 -12.83
N ILE A 175 -14.77 -3.21 -12.16
CA ILE A 175 -14.49 -3.10 -10.72
C ILE A 175 -13.20 -2.31 -10.47
N HIS A 176 -13.05 -1.79 -9.26
CA HIS A 176 -11.83 -1.10 -8.81
C HIS A 176 -10.75 -2.12 -8.46
N ALA A 177 -10.10 -2.66 -9.49
CA ALA A 177 -9.05 -3.67 -9.35
C ALA A 177 -7.68 -3.07 -9.63
N PHE A 178 -6.72 -3.41 -8.79
CA PHE A 178 -5.30 -3.14 -8.98
C PHE A 178 -4.57 -4.41 -9.43
N GLY A 179 -4.28 -4.49 -10.73
CA GLY A 179 -3.73 -5.65 -11.39
C GLY A 179 -2.21 -5.76 -11.29
N ASN A 180 -1.70 -6.95 -11.58
CA ASN A 180 -0.27 -7.22 -11.65
C ASN A 180 0.40 -6.37 -12.73
N TRP A 181 -0.24 -6.23 -13.90
CA TRP A 181 0.26 -5.35 -14.96
C TRP A 181 0.19 -3.87 -14.61
N ASP A 182 -0.82 -3.43 -13.86
CA ASP A 182 -0.85 -2.05 -13.37
C ASP A 182 0.35 -1.76 -12.47
N TRP A 183 0.75 -2.73 -11.63
CA TRP A 183 1.96 -2.61 -10.80
C TRP A 183 3.26 -2.68 -11.61
N HIS A 184 3.31 -3.52 -12.64
CA HIS A 184 4.41 -3.57 -13.60
C HIS A 184 4.67 -2.19 -14.23
N GLU A 185 3.59 -1.52 -14.64
CA GLU A 185 3.68 -0.22 -15.31
C GLU A 185 3.85 0.97 -14.35
N SER A 186 3.50 0.81 -13.07
CA SER A 186 3.51 1.90 -12.09
C SER A 186 4.71 1.92 -11.16
N ALA A 187 5.51 0.86 -11.10
CA ALA A 187 6.65 0.77 -10.20
C ALA A 187 7.91 0.20 -10.83
N ASP A 188 9.05 0.69 -10.36
CA ASP A 188 10.36 0.13 -10.73
C ASP A 188 10.47 -1.33 -10.28
N GLU A 189 11.24 -2.11 -11.03
CA GLU A 189 11.38 -3.56 -10.82
C GLU A 189 11.83 -3.93 -9.40
N GLU A 190 12.57 -3.04 -8.72
CA GLU A 190 13.03 -3.27 -7.35
C GLU A 190 11.89 -3.32 -6.32
N TYR A 191 10.75 -2.71 -6.63
CA TYR A 191 9.55 -2.72 -5.79
C TYR A 191 8.58 -3.85 -6.16
N TRP A 192 8.83 -4.57 -7.26
CA TRP A 192 7.99 -5.69 -7.66
C TRP A 192 7.93 -6.79 -6.60
N TYR A 193 6.72 -7.29 -6.35
CA TYR A 193 6.48 -8.33 -5.37
C TYR A 193 6.02 -9.62 -6.03
N TYR A 194 6.61 -10.72 -5.57
CA TYR A 194 6.38 -12.05 -6.11
C TYR A 194 5.98 -13.02 -5.01
N TYR A 195 4.94 -13.80 -5.28
CA TYR A 195 4.75 -15.09 -4.63
C TYR A 195 5.75 -16.09 -5.23
N VAL A 196 6.50 -16.79 -4.38
CA VAL A 196 7.52 -17.76 -4.82
C VAL A 196 7.05 -19.17 -4.50
N GLN A 197 6.98 -20.02 -5.53
CA GLN A 197 6.60 -21.43 -5.38
C GLN A 197 7.46 -22.28 -6.31
N GLY A 198 8.11 -23.31 -5.76
CA GLY A 198 8.90 -24.25 -6.57
C GLY A 198 10.09 -23.63 -7.31
N GLY A 199 10.59 -22.47 -6.86
CA GLY A 199 11.66 -21.72 -7.54
C GLY A 199 11.14 -20.71 -8.58
N GLU A 200 9.85 -20.79 -8.92
CA GLU A 200 9.18 -19.86 -9.82
C GLU A 200 8.71 -18.61 -9.08
N ARG A 201 8.69 -17.48 -9.80
CA ARG A 201 8.20 -16.18 -9.32
C ARG A 201 6.88 -15.84 -10.02
N TYR A 202 5.88 -15.46 -9.23
CA TYR A 202 4.56 -15.08 -9.71
C TYR A 202 4.22 -13.68 -9.21
N PRO A 203 4.13 -12.67 -10.08
CA PRO A 203 3.70 -11.33 -9.69
C PRO A 203 2.39 -11.37 -8.91
N THR A 204 2.26 -10.55 -7.88
CA THR A 204 0.98 -10.38 -7.20
C THR A 204 0.87 -9.04 -6.47
N THR A 205 -0.21 -8.31 -6.72
CA THR A 205 -0.54 -7.10 -5.95
C THR A 205 -1.22 -7.41 -4.62
N THR A 206 -1.81 -8.59 -4.43
CA THR A 206 -2.37 -8.98 -3.12
C THR A 206 -1.30 -9.00 -2.02
N GLY A 207 -0.07 -9.35 -2.38
CA GLY A 207 1.06 -9.37 -1.44
C GLY A 207 1.67 -8.00 -1.15
N LEU A 208 1.26 -6.94 -1.85
CA LEU A 208 1.63 -5.55 -1.52
C LEU A 208 0.79 -4.99 -0.37
N SER A 209 -0.37 -5.58 -0.11
CA SER A 209 -1.23 -5.21 1.02
C SER A 209 -0.59 -5.70 2.32
N VAL A 210 -0.30 -4.76 3.22
CA VAL A 210 0.37 -4.91 4.52
C VAL A 210 -0.51 -4.41 5.64
#